data_AF-A0A835U4A8-F1
#
_entry.id   AF-A0A835U4A8-F1
#
_cell.length_a   1.000
_cell.length_b   1.000
_cell.length_c   1.000
_cell.angle_alpha   90.00
_cell.angle_beta   90.00
_cell.angle_gamma   90.00
#
_symmetry.space_group_name_H-M   'P 1'
#
loop_
_entity.id
_entity.type
_entity.pdbx_description
1 polymer ?
#
loop_
_entity_poly.entity_id
_entity_poly.type
_entity_poly.pdbx_seq_one_letter_code
_entity_poly.pdbx_strand_id
1 'polypeptide(L)'
;MQASIWTFGSCFLILNDMYLHSDQVLMPRKQSAWSTWNFVETTQNGACITYWQNLLQKLEPKDKEFLITLSPPRIPKNKILKWTNGRVIPSVGALKASIELEKIQGKRKIWFCGSYQGFGFHEDKVKSGLAAADAILGMELKLLKATRHMATSLMESGVRLIVTKFLQHFISTGSLMLLEGGNIFVFQGNNKRVNVKSILKVHNPSFY
;
A
#
# COMPACT_ATOMS: atom_id res chain seq x y z
N MET A 1 -19.16 12.60 24.65
CA MET A 1 -17.79 12.36 25.17
C MET A 1 -17.36 10.90 25.00
N GLN A 2 -18.28 9.93 25.08
CA GLN A 2 -17.98 8.50 24.90
C GLN A 2 -17.56 8.14 23.45
N ALA A 3 -18.25 8.67 22.42
CA ALA A 3 -17.95 8.32 21.02
C ALA A 3 -16.50 8.63 20.59
N SER A 4 -15.94 9.77 21.00
CA SER A 4 -14.58 10.20 20.61
C SER A 4 -13.46 9.34 21.21
N ILE A 5 -13.68 8.71 22.37
CA ILE A 5 -12.68 7.82 23.01
C ILE A 5 -12.61 6.47 22.28
N TRP A 6 -13.76 5.94 21.86
CA TRP A 6 -13.83 4.69 21.09
C TRP A 6 -13.25 4.81 19.68
N THR A 7 -13.44 5.96 19.03
CA THR A 7 -12.93 6.22 17.68
C THR A 7 -11.40 6.18 17.62
N PHE A 8 -10.69 6.78 18.57
CA PHE A 8 -9.22 6.77 18.53
C PHE A 8 -8.58 5.60 19.30
N GLY A 9 -9.26 5.05 20.30
CA GLY A 9 -8.75 3.94 21.12
C GLY A 9 -8.62 2.60 20.39
N SER A 10 -9.21 2.47 19.20
CA SER A 10 -9.18 1.23 18.41
C SER A 10 -8.02 1.17 17.39
N CYS A 11 -7.20 2.23 17.32
CA CYS A 11 -6.05 2.31 16.43
C CYS A 11 -4.77 1.95 17.18
N PHE A 12 -4.24 0.77 16.89
CA PHE A 12 -2.94 0.34 17.42
C PHE A 12 -1.80 0.86 16.55
N LEU A 13 -0.68 1.23 17.18
CA LEU A 13 0.54 1.65 16.52
C LEU A 13 1.61 0.57 16.70
N ILE A 14 2.31 0.24 15.62
CA ILE A 14 3.59 -0.47 15.68
C ILE A 14 4.69 0.56 15.48
N LEU A 15 5.68 0.53 16.37
CA LEU A 15 6.90 1.31 16.20
C LEU A 15 7.88 0.51 15.35
N ASN A 16 8.39 1.13 14.29
CA ASN A 16 9.43 0.57 13.44
C ASN A 16 10.68 1.44 13.54
N ASP A 17 11.80 0.81 13.84
CA ASP A 17 13.10 1.48 13.78
C ASP A 17 13.55 1.57 12.33
N MET A 18 14.03 2.74 11.94
CA MET A 18 14.53 3.04 10.61
C MET A 18 15.98 3.52 10.73
N TYR A 19 16.84 3.04 9.84
CA TYR A 19 18.25 3.37 9.83
C TYR A 19 18.66 3.88 8.45
N LEU A 20 19.31 5.05 8.41
CA LEU A 20 20.05 5.52 7.24
C LEU A 20 21.51 5.08 7.37
N HIS A 21 22.06 4.38 6.37
CA HIS A 21 23.40 3.81 6.41
C HIS A 21 23.97 3.54 5.01
N SER A 22 25.20 2.99 4.97
CA SER A 22 25.87 2.52 3.74
C SER A 22 26.24 1.03 3.77
N ASP A 23 25.68 0.26 4.71
CA ASP A 23 25.85 -1.20 4.81
C ASP A 23 25.17 -1.99 3.66
N GLN A 24 25.94 -2.35 2.64
CA GLN A 24 25.47 -3.11 1.48
C GLN A 24 25.12 -4.58 1.80
N VAL A 25 25.47 -5.11 2.98
CA VAL A 25 25.10 -6.48 3.37
C VAL A 25 23.58 -6.62 3.54
N LEU A 26 22.87 -5.52 3.74
CA LEU A 26 21.40 -5.46 3.82
C LEU A 26 20.72 -5.29 2.44
N MET A 27 21.48 -5.43 1.36
CA MET A 27 21.02 -5.44 -0.03
C MET A 27 21.15 -6.85 -0.63
N PRO A 28 20.47 -7.14 -1.76
CA PRO A 28 20.69 -8.39 -2.47
C PRO A 28 22.16 -8.59 -2.83
N ARG A 29 22.66 -9.82 -2.69
CA ARG A 29 24.08 -10.14 -2.97
C ARG A 29 24.47 -9.85 -4.42
N LYS A 30 23.54 -10.00 -5.36
CA LYS A 30 23.73 -9.65 -6.77
C LYS A 30 23.32 -8.21 -6.98
N GLN A 31 24.26 -7.36 -7.37
CA GLN A 31 24.00 -5.95 -7.63
C GLN A 31 22.97 -5.71 -8.75
N SER A 32 22.92 -6.62 -9.74
CA SER A 32 21.91 -6.58 -10.80
C SER A 32 20.46 -6.79 -10.32
N ALA A 33 20.27 -7.30 -9.09
CA ALA A 33 18.96 -7.44 -8.47
C ALA A 33 18.59 -6.25 -7.59
N TRP A 34 19.45 -5.22 -7.51
CA TRP A 34 19.16 -4.02 -6.73
C TRP A 34 18.04 -3.24 -7.39
N SER A 35 17.01 -2.97 -6.60
CA SER A 35 15.89 -2.12 -6.97
C SER A 35 15.80 -0.93 -6.01
N THR A 36 14.84 -0.04 -6.22
CA THR A 36 14.57 1.02 -5.26
C THR A 36 14.17 0.45 -3.90
N TRP A 37 13.48 -0.70 -3.87
CA TRP A 37 12.92 -1.34 -2.68
C TRP A 37 13.29 -2.82 -2.66
N ASN A 38 14.17 -3.20 -1.73
CA ASN A 38 14.73 -4.54 -1.67
C ASN A 38 14.22 -5.26 -0.44
N PHE A 39 13.61 -6.43 -0.65
CA PHE A 39 13.16 -7.31 0.41
C PHE A 39 14.24 -8.35 0.69
N VAL A 40 14.64 -8.46 1.95
CA VAL A 40 15.56 -9.51 2.41
C VAL A 40 14.87 -10.28 3.52
N GLU A 41 14.70 -11.57 3.31
CA GLU A 41 14.20 -12.48 4.33
C GLU A 41 15.27 -12.64 5.43
N THR A 42 14.84 -12.53 6.68
CA THR A 42 15.70 -12.74 7.83
C THR A 42 15.46 -14.14 8.40
N THR A 43 16.48 -14.71 9.04
CA THR A 43 16.48 -16.08 9.57
C THR A 43 15.41 -16.37 10.63
N GLN A 44 14.68 -15.36 11.10
CA GLN A 44 13.60 -15.46 12.09
C GLN A 44 12.21 -15.24 11.46
N ASN A 45 12.02 -15.54 10.17
CA ASN A 45 10.77 -15.27 9.41
C ASN A 45 10.33 -13.79 9.43
N GLY A 46 11.26 -12.88 9.72
CA GLY A 46 11.04 -11.44 9.65
C GLY A 46 11.35 -10.91 8.25
N ALA A 47 10.54 -9.97 7.79
CA ALA A 47 10.77 -9.22 6.56
C ALA A 47 11.63 -7.98 6.85
N CYS A 48 12.77 -7.84 6.19
CA CYS A 48 13.57 -6.62 6.22
C CYS A 48 13.46 -5.92 4.87
N ILE A 49 13.12 -4.63 4.87
CA ILE A 49 13.01 -3.84 3.64
C ILE A 49 14.09 -2.75 3.66
N THR A 50 14.90 -2.72 2.59
CA THR A 50 15.94 -1.71 2.37
C THR A 50 15.62 -0.88 1.13
N TYR A 51 15.53 0.43 1.31
CA TYR A 51 15.33 1.41 0.26
C TYR A 51 16.67 1.94 -0.24
N TRP A 52 16.90 1.83 -1.54
CA TRP A 52 18.07 2.42 -2.19
C TRP A 52 17.77 3.87 -2.58
N GLN A 53 18.21 4.82 -1.75
CA GLN A 53 17.87 6.23 -1.93
C GLN A 53 18.57 6.84 -3.15
N ASN A 54 19.76 6.37 -3.52
CA ASN A 54 20.46 6.90 -4.69
C ASN A 54 19.61 6.72 -5.95
N LEU A 55 19.06 5.51 -6.14
CA LEU A 55 18.16 5.24 -7.26
C LEU A 55 16.80 5.95 -7.08
N LEU A 56 16.21 5.89 -5.88
CA LEU A 56 14.87 6.44 -5.63
C LEU A 56 14.81 7.97 -5.79
N GLN A 57 15.82 8.69 -5.32
CA GLN A 57 15.90 10.15 -5.36
C GLN A 57 16.73 10.66 -6.54
N LYS A 58 17.24 9.77 -7.41
CA LYS A 58 18.17 10.10 -8.50
C LYS A 58 19.36 10.93 -8.01
N LEU A 59 19.96 10.51 -6.90
CA LEU A 59 21.15 11.19 -6.40
C LEU A 59 22.29 10.93 -7.39
N GLU A 60 23.04 11.99 -7.72
CA GLU A 60 24.23 11.90 -8.57
C GLU A 60 25.15 10.76 -8.12
N PRO A 61 25.88 10.11 -9.05
CA PRO A 61 26.83 9.06 -8.70
C PRO A 61 27.84 9.61 -7.70
N LYS A 62 27.72 9.17 -6.45
CA LYS A 62 28.64 9.50 -5.37
C LYS A 62 29.30 8.22 -4.91
N ASP A 63 30.49 8.31 -4.35
CA ASP A 63 31.27 7.19 -3.77
C ASP A 63 30.59 6.50 -2.56
N LYS A 64 29.30 6.77 -2.32
CA LYS A 64 28.58 6.33 -1.13
C LYS A 64 27.14 5.97 -1.43
N GLU A 65 26.77 4.77 -0.97
CA GLU A 65 25.39 4.29 -0.99
C GLU A 65 24.60 4.85 0.20
N PHE A 66 23.44 5.43 -0.09
CA PHE A 66 22.45 5.84 0.91
C PHE A 66 21.32 4.82 0.93
N LEU A 67 21.29 4.04 2.00
CA LEU A 67 20.34 2.96 2.21
C LEU A 67 19.49 3.30 3.43
N ILE A 68 18.17 3.12 3.32
CA ILE A 68 17.27 3.18 4.47
C ILE A 68 16.68 1.81 4.71
N THR A 69 16.99 1.19 5.86
CA THR A 69 16.43 -0.10 6.22
C THR A 69 15.42 0.01 7.36
N LEU A 70 14.27 -0.64 7.16
CA LEU A 70 13.19 -0.77 8.14
C LEU A 70 13.40 -2.02 8.99
N SER A 71 13.40 -1.85 10.31
CA SER A 71 13.48 -2.89 11.34
C SER A 71 14.52 -3.97 11.02
N PRO A 72 15.80 -3.59 10.84
CA PRO A 72 16.83 -4.54 10.42
C PRO A 72 17.09 -5.61 11.50
N PRO A 73 17.48 -6.83 11.10
CA PRO A 73 17.77 -7.93 12.04
C PRO A 73 19.00 -7.65 12.93
N ARG A 74 19.82 -6.67 12.53
CA ARG A 74 20.95 -6.15 13.29
C ARG A 74 21.11 -4.66 13.01
N ILE A 75 21.82 -3.97 13.88
CA ILE A 75 22.19 -2.58 13.61
C ILE A 75 23.09 -2.55 12.34
N PRO A 76 22.77 -1.72 11.33
CA PRO A 76 23.59 -1.60 10.13
C PRO A 76 24.97 -0.99 10.45
N LYS A 77 26.00 -1.44 9.72
CA LYS A 77 27.32 -0.80 9.74
C LYS A 77 27.26 0.58 9.07
N ASN A 78 28.20 1.47 9.39
CA ASN A 78 28.25 2.82 8.79
C ASN A 78 26.91 3.57 8.93
N LYS A 79 26.22 3.40 10.07
CA LYS A 79 24.97 4.11 10.37
C LYS A 79 25.23 5.61 10.40
N ILE A 80 24.35 6.36 9.74
CA ILE A 80 24.36 7.82 9.67
C ILE A 80 23.29 8.37 10.62
N LEU A 81 22.09 7.81 10.57
CA LEU A 81 20.96 8.23 11.39
C LEU A 81 20.07 7.05 11.77
N LYS A 82 19.49 7.10 12.98
CA LYS A 82 18.42 6.21 13.45
C LYS A 82 17.23 7.06 13.86
N TRP A 83 16.03 6.64 13.47
CA TRP A 83 14.78 7.17 14.01
C TRP A 83 13.74 6.07 14.15
N THR A 84 12.72 6.30 14.98
CA THR A 84 11.62 5.36 15.18
C THR A 84 10.34 6.00 14.67
N ASN A 85 9.62 5.30 13.82
CA ASN A 85 8.36 5.78 13.25
C ASN A 85 7.18 4.87 13.64
N GLY A 86 6.09 5.48 14.08
CA GLY A 86 4.85 4.78 14.37
C GLY A 86 4.03 4.55 13.09
N ARG A 87 3.56 3.33 12.88
CA ARG A 87 2.62 2.98 11.81
C ARG A 87 1.34 2.39 12.40
N VAL A 88 0.19 2.88 11.95
CA VAL A 88 -1.11 2.34 12.34
C VAL A 88 -1.28 0.93 11.78
N ILE A 89 -1.69 0.00 12.64
CA ILE A 89 -2.01 -1.38 12.24
C ILE A 89 -3.42 -1.38 11.64
N PRO A 90 -3.60 -1.87 10.40
CA PRO A 90 -4.92 -2.14 9.85
C PRO A 90 -5.64 -3.18 10.72
N SER A 91 -6.82 -2.85 11.23
CA SER A 91 -7.63 -3.75 12.04
C SER A 91 -9.11 -3.48 11.81
N VAL A 92 -9.97 -4.44 12.17
CA VAL A 92 -11.43 -4.25 12.15
C VAL A 92 -11.83 -3.09 13.08
N GLY A 93 -11.13 -2.93 14.20
CA GLY A 93 -11.33 -1.80 15.12
C GLY A 93 -10.98 -0.47 14.46
N ALA A 94 -9.82 -0.38 13.81
CA ALA A 94 -9.39 0.83 13.10
C ALA A 94 -10.34 1.19 11.94
N LEU A 95 -10.85 0.19 11.22
CA LEU A 95 -11.84 0.42 10.16
C LEU A 95 -13.17 0.94 10.71
N LYS A 96 -13.70 0.32 11.78
CA LYS A 96 -14.93 0.79 12.44
C LYS A 96 -14.75 2.22 12.96
N ALA A 97 -13.63 2.49 13.60
CA ALA A 97 -13.25 3.83 14.03
C ALA A 97 -13.24 4.83 12.86
N SER A 98 -12.64 4.49 11.73
CA SER A 98 -12.64 5.35 10.55
C SER A 98 -14.05 5.69 10.06
N ILE A 99 -14.98 4.72 10.09
CA ILE A 99 -16.39 4.93 9.70
C ILE A 99 -17.11 5.84 10.71
N GLU A 100 -16.90 5.60 12.01
CA GLU A 100 -17.54 6.38 13.07
C GLU A 100 -17.01 7.82 13.13
N LEU A 101 -15.82 8.09 12.57
CA LEU A 101 -15.22 9.42 12.55
C LEU A 101 -16.08 10.45 11.81
N GLU A 102 -16.78 10.05 10.73
CA GLU A 102 -17.69 10.94 10.00
C GLU A 102 -18.76 11.54 10.92
N LYS A 103 -19.23 10.77 11.91
CA LYS A 103 -20.28 11.21 12.85
C LYS A 103 -19.81 12.31 13.81
N ILE A 104 -18.50 12.57 13.90
CA ILE A 104 -17.94 13.59 14.79
C ILE A 104 -17.30 14.78 14.05
N GLN A 105 -17.21 14.74 12.72
CA GLN A 105 -16.70 15.86 11.93
C GLN A 105 -17.56 17.11 12.13
N GLY A 106 -16.92 18.27 12.26
CA GLY A 106 -17.57 19.58 12.44
C GLY A 106 -18.21 19.79 13.81
N LYS A 107 -18.31 18.77 14.67
CA LYS A 107 -18.81 18.93 16.03
C LYS A 107 -17.87 19.84 16.81
N ARG A 108 -18.43 20.85 17.46
CA ARG A 108 -17.68 21.90 18.19
C ARG A 108 -16.68 22.65 17.30
N LYS A 109 -16.94 22.75 15.98
CA LYS A 109 -16.05 23.38 15.00
C LYS A 109 -14.67 22.70 14.95
N ILE A 110 -14.63 21.38 15.13
CA ILE A 110 -13.41 20.57 15.04
C ILE A 110 -13.57 19.59 13.89
N TRP A 111 -12.54 19.52 13.05
CA TRP A 111 -12.43 18.54 11.98
C TRP A 111 -11.14 17.75 12.15
N PHE A 112 -11.21 16.46 11.84
CA PHE A 112 -10.10 15.53 11.91
C PHE A 112 -9.69 15.15 10.49
N CYS A 113 -8.39 15.08 10.21
CA CYS A 113 -7.84 14.60 8.94
C CYS A 113 -6.56 13.79 9.16
N GLY A 114 -6.27 12.85 8.26
CA GLY A 114 -5.09 12.01 8.35
C GLY A 114 -5.23 10.68 7.62
N SER A 115 -4.11 9.96 7.49
CA SER A 115 -4.02 8.70 6.74
C SER A 115 -4.89 7.57 7.31
N TYR A 116 -5.31 7.70 8.57
CA TYR A 116 -6.18 6.74 9.24
C TYR A 116 -7.64 6.78 8.73
N GLN A 117 -7.99 7.76 7.89
CA GLN A 117 -9.29 7.81 7.19
C GLN A 117 -9.31 7.03 5.87
N GLY A 118 -8.26 6.26 5.59
CA GLY A 118 -8.13 5.40 4.42
C GLY A 118 -7.26 4.20 4.75
N PHE A 119 -6.33 3.85 3.84
CA PHE A 119 -5.48 2.67 3.98
C PHE A 119 -4.08 2.96 4.53
N GLY A 120 -3.84 4.18 5.03
CA GLY A 120 -2.59 4.55 5.67
C GLY A 120 -1.55 5.20 4.74
N PHE A 121 -1.89 5.48 3.48
CA PHE A 121 -0.97 6.03 2.50
C PHE A 121 -0.98 7.57 2.46
N HIS A 122 -0.02 8.15 1.74
CA HIS A 122 0.08 9.61 1.57
C HIS A 122 -1.14 10.20 0.86
N GLU A 123 -1.72 9.47 -0.09
CA GLU A 123 -2.93 9.88 -0.79
C GLU A 123 -4.12 10.04 0.17
N ASP A 124 -4.26 9.15 1.15
CA ASP A 124 -5.32 9.21 2.15
C ASP A 124 -5.19 10.46 3.03
N LYS A 125 -3.96 10.89 3.34
CA LYS A 125 -3.70 12.14 4.07
C LYS A 125 -4.17 13.35 3.27
N VAL A 126 -3.82 13.40 1.99
CA VAL A 126 -4.19 14.52 1.11
C VAL A 126 -5.71 14.58 0.94
N LYS A 127 -6.35 13.43 0.64
CA LYS A 127 -7.81 13.33 0.48
C LYS A 127 -8.57 13.77 1.73
N SER A 128 -8.18 13.27 2.90
CA SER A 128 -8.84 13.63 4.16
C SER A 128 -8.57 15.08 4.56
N GLY A 129 -7.37 15.62 4.27
CA GLY A 129 -7.03 17.02 4.50
C GLY A 129 -7.88 17.96 3.66
N LEU A 130 -8.04 17.64 2.36
CA LEU A 130 -8.90 18.39 1.46
C LEU A 130 -10.36 18.35 1.93
N ALA A 131 -10.88 17.17 2.26
CA ALA A 131 -12.25 17.03 2.75
C ALA A 131 -12.51 17.82 4.04
N ALA A 132 -11.54 17.89 4.95
CA ALA A 132 -11.64 18.73 6.15
C ALA A 132 -11.63 20.22 5.81
N ALA A 133 -10.76 20.67 4.90
CA ALA A 133 -10.70 22.06 4.47
C ALA A 133 -12.00 22.50 3.78
N ASP A 134 -12.53 21.66 2.89
CA ASP A 134 -13.80 21.89 2.18
C ASP A 134 -14.97 22.05 3.15
N ALA A 135 -15.05 21.16 4.14
CA ALA A 135 -16.08 21.21 5.17
C ALA A 135 -15.97 22.45 6.08
N ILE A 136 -14.75 22.97 6.31
CA ILE A 136 -14.53 24.21 7.07
C ILE A 136 -14.94 25.44 6.25
N LEU A 137 -14.58 25.46 4.97
CA LEU A 137 -14.84 26.59 4.07
C LEU A 137 -16.28 26.64 3.55
N GLY A 138 -17.05 25.57 3.75
CA GLY A 138 -18.38 25.42 3.14
C GLY A 138 -18.31 25.33 1.61
N MET A 139 -17.13 25.04 1.07
CA MET A 139 -16.89 24.87 -0.35
C MET A 139 -17.11 23.40 -0.69
N GLU A 140 -18.09 23.11 -1.54
CA GLU A 140 -18.21 21.79 -2.14
C GLU A 140 -17.17 21.68 -3.28
N LEU A 141 -15.90 21.49 -2.92
CA LEU A 141 -14.89 21.11 -3.90
C LEU A 141 -15.26 19.70 -4.32
N LYS A 142 -15.88 19.60 -5.51
CA LYS A 142 -16.06 18.31 -6.18
C LYS A 142 -14.66 17.77 -6.39
N LEU A 143 -14.19 16.98 -5.42
CA LEU A 143 -13.10 16.04 -5.60
C LEU A 143 -13.49 15.36 -6.90
N LEU A 144 -12.77 15.65 -7.98
CA LEU A 144 -12.96 14.96 -9.24
C LEU A 144 -12.75 13.52 -8.85
N LYS A 145 -13.85 12.80 -8.58
CA LYS A 145 -13.90 11.36 -8.68
C LYS A 145 -13.43 11.20 -10.10
N ALA A 146 -12.16 10.90 -10.27
CA ALA A 146 -11.61 10.45 -11.51
C ALA A 146 -12.17 9.03 -11.72
N THR A 147 -13.51 8.90 -11.75
CA THR A 147 -14.21 7.92 -12.54
C THR A 147 -14.06 8.36 -13.99
N ARG A 148 -12.82 8.53 -14.46
CA ARG A 148 -12.53 8.09 -15.79
C ARG A 148 -12.64 6.58 -15.67
N HIS A 149 -13.77 6.04 -16.08
CA HIS A 149 -13.70 4.76 -16.77
C HIS A 149 -12.65 4.97 -17.86
N MET A 150 -11.40 4.61 -17.57
CA MET A 150 -10.38 4.59 -18.60
C MET A 150 -10.87 3.54 -19.59
N ALA A 151 -11.29 3.99 -20.77
CA ALA A 151 -11.33 3.09 -21.91
C ALA A 151 -9.93 2.50 -21.99
N THR A 152 -9.82 1.18 -21.85
CA THR A 152 -8.52 0.52 -21.81
C THR A 152 -7.75 0.89 -23.07
N SER A 153 -6.53 1.39 -22.92
CA SER A 153 -5.67 1.63 -24.07
C SER A 153 -5.40 0.32 -24.80
N LEU A 154 -5.06 0.38 -26.09
CA LEU A 154 -4.76 -0.79 -26.91
C LEU A 154 -3.62 -1.64 -26.30
N MET A 155 -2.68 -0.97 -25.62
CA MET A 155 -1.59 -1.59 -24.88
C MET A 155 -2.08 -2.32 -23.61
N GLU A 156 -2.97 -1.70 -22.83
CA GLU A 156 -3.60 -2.36 -21.67
C GLU A 156 -4.44 -3.58 -22.08
N SER A 157 -5.18 -3.49 -23.20
CA SER A 157 -5.90 -4.63 -23.76
C SER A 157 -4.95 -5.76 -24.16
N GLY A 158 -3.79 -5.43 -24.75
CA GLY A 158 -2.74 -6.40 -25.08
C GLY A 158 -2.14 -7.09 -23.85
N VAL A 159 -1.80 -6.31 -22.81
CA VAL A 159 -1.27 -6.85 -21.54
C VAL A 159 -2.31 -7.74 -20.86
N ARG A 160 -3.57 -7.31 -20.83
CA ARG A 160 -4.69 -8.13 -20.31
C ARG A 160 -4.77 -9.46 -21.05
N LEU A 161 -4.66 -9.48 -22.38
CA LEU A 161 -4.69 -10.71 -23.17
C LEU A 161 -3.54 -11.67 -22.80
N ILE A 162 -2.33 -11.13 -22.59
CA ILE A 162 -1.17 -11.92 -22.18
C ILE A 162 -1.37 -12.52 -20.79
N VAL A 163 -1.77 -11.70 -19.81
CA VAL A 163 -2.04 -12.16 -18.43
C VAL A 163 -3.17 -13.19 -18.39
N THR A 164 -4.22 -12.96 -19.18
CA THR A 164 -5.36 -13.88 -19.34
C THR A 164 -4.91 -15.24 -19.88
N LYS A 165 -4.12 -15.25 -20.96
CA LYS A 165 -3.56 -16.49 -21.54
C LYS A 165 -2.59 -17.18 -20.58
N PHE A 166 -1.76 -16.42 -19.87
CA PHE A 166 -0.87 -16.95 -18.84
C PHE A 166 -1.66 -17.65 -17.74
N LEU A 167 -2.65 -16.98 -17.13
CA LEU A 167 -3.46 -17.57 -16.06
C LEU A 167 -4.22 -18.82 -16.51
N GLN A 168 -4.75 -18.85 -17.74
CA GLN A 168 -5.37 -20.05 -18.31
C GLN A 168 -4.42 -21.26 -18.34
N HIS A 169 -3.12 -21.04 -18.51
CA HIS A 169 -2.13 -22.11 -18.55
C HIS A 169 -1.81 -22.70 -17.17
N PHE A 170 -1.96 -21.91 -16.10
CA PHE A 170 -1.65 -22.34 -14.73
C PHE A 170 -2.88 -22.85 -13.96
N ILE A 171 -4.10 -22.55 -14.42
CA ILE A 171 -5.33 -23.05 -13.81
C ILE A 171 -5.62 -24.43 -14.40
N SER A 172 -5.09 -25.49 -13.78
CA SER A 172 -5.35 -26.88 -14.16
C SER A 172 -6.59 -27.49 -13.49
N THR A 173 -6.97 -26.98 -12.31
CA THR A 173 -8.11 -27.43 -11.48
C THR A 173 -8.91 -26.24 -10.93
N GLY A 174 -10.24 -26.36 -10.85
CA GLY A 174 -11.11 -25.33 -10.27
C GLY A 174 -11.41 -24.15 -11.19
N SER A 175 -11.91 -23.04 -10.63
CA SER A 175 -12.18 -21.81 -11.36
C SER A 175 -11.71 -20.55 -10.64
N LEU A 176 -11.08 -19.63 -11.36
CA LEU A 176 -10.74 -18.29 -10.89
C LEU A 176 -11.70 -17.27 -11.52
N MET A 177 -12.34 -16.43 -10.69
CA MET A 177 -13.13 -15.28 -11.14
C MET A 177 -12.39 -13.99 -10.82
N LEU A 178 -12.04 -13.23 -11.84
CA LEU A 178 -11.45 -11.90 -11.71
C LEU A 178 -12.56 -10.85 -11.85
N LEU A 179 -12.82 -10.09 -10.79
CA LEU A 179 -13.67 -8.91 -10.84
C LEU A 179 -12.79 -7.67 -11.01
N GLU A 180 -12.92 -6.97 -12.13
CA GLU A 180 -12.16 -5.75 -12.41
C GLU A 180 -13.07 -4.70 -13.05
N GLY A 181 -13.21 -3.53 -12.40
CA GLY A 181 -13.96 -2.41 -12.96
C GLY A 181 -15.44 -2.69 -13.27
N GLY A 182 -16.04 -3.69 -12.62
CA GLY A 182 -17.42 -4.15 -12.87
C GLY A 182 -17.54 -5.32 -13.85
N ASN A 183 -16.46 -5.68 -14.56
CA ASN A 183 -16.41 -6.83 -15.44
C ASN A 183 -16.01 -8.10 -14.67
N ILE A 184 -16.56 -9.24 -15.07
CA ILE A 184 -16.25 -10.56 -14.50
C ILE A 184 -15.55 -11.38 -15.58
N PHE A 185 -14.32 -11.81 -15.32
CA PHE A 185 -13.60 -12.77 -16.15
C PHE A 185 -13.52 -14.10 -15.42
N VAL A 186 -13.96 -15.18 -16.07
CA VAL A 186 -13.98 -16.52 -15.48
C VAL A 186 -12.97 -17.40 -16.20
N PHE A 187 -12.07 -18.00 -15.43
CA PHE A 187 -11.05 -18.93 -15.91
C PHE A 187 -11.32 -20.30 -15.30
N GLN A 188 -11.55 -21.31 -16.13
CA GLN A 188 -11.88 -22.66 -15.67
C GLN A 188 -10.77 -23.62 -16.08
N GLY A 189 -10.31 -24.44 -15.13
CA GLY A 189 -9.33 -25.47 -15.39
C GLY A 189 -9.93 -26.69 -16.08
N ASN A 190 -9.10 -27.43 -16.82
CA ASN A 190 -9.52 -28.58 -17.62
C ASN A 190 -9.97 -29.79 -16.77
N ASN A 191 -9.58 -29.86 -15.49
CA ASN A 191 -9.92 -30.98 -14.62
C ASN A 191 -11.25 -30.76 -13.89
N LYS A 192 -12.31 -31.42 -14.39
CA LYS A 192 -13.70 -31.32 -13.88
C LYS A 192 -13.93 -32.01 -12.52
N ARG A 193 -12.93 -32.66 -11.92
CA ARG A 193 -13.08 -33.35 -10.62
C ARG A 193 -12.98 -32.42 -9.40
N VAL A 194 -12.53 -31.17 -9.58
CA VAL A 194 -12.28 -30.22 -8.48
C VAL A 194 -13.18 -28.99 -8.61
N ASN A 195 -14.05 -28.77 -7.61
CA ASN A 195 -15.04 -27.67 -7.55
C ASN A 195 -14.58 -26.48 -6.70
N VAL A 196 -13.28 -26.17 -6.69
CA VAL A 196 -12.75 -25.02 -5.94
C VAL A 196 -12.95 -23.74 -6.74
N LYS A 197 -13.58 -22.73 -6.13
CA LYS A 197 -13.83 -21.40 -6.73
C LYS A 197 -13.03 -20.34 -5.98
N SER A 198 -12.15 -19.63 -6.68
CA SER A 198 -11.39 -18.49 -6.15
C SER A 198 -11.89 -17.19 -6.78
N ILE A 199 -12.06 -16.15 -5.97
CA ILE A 199 -12.51 -14.83 -6.45
C ILE A 199 -11.43 -13.80 -6.15
N LEU A 200 -10.93 -13.15 -7.18
CA LEU A 200 -9.97 -12.06 -7.09
C LEU A 200 -10.67 -10.76 -7.50
N LYS A 201 -10.85 -9.84 -6.55
CA LYS A 201 -11.51 -8.55 -6.80
C LYS A 201 -10.49 -7.43 -6.82
N VAL A 202 -10.33 -6.77 -7.97
CA VAL A 202 -9.46 -5.62 -8.17
C VAL A 202 -10.27 -4.36 -7.86
N HIS A 203 -10.02 -3.77 -6.69
CA HIS A 203 -10.76 -2.61 -6.20
C HIS A 203 -10.32 -1.27 -6.79
N ASN A 204 -9.15 -1.21 -7.43
CA ASN A 204 -8.69 -0.02 -8.15
C ASN A 204 -7.59 -0.41 -9.16
N PRO A 205 -7.88 -0.50 -10.48
CA PRO A 205 -6.86 -0.77 -11.49
C PRO A 205 -6.10 0.53 -11.81
N SER A 206 -5.46 1.11 -10.80
CA SER A 206 -4.44 2.14 -11.02
C SER A 206 -3.15 1.39 -11.30
N PHE A 207 -2.96 0.94 -12.53
CA PHE A 207 -1.62 0.68 -13.02
C PHE A 207 -0.94 2.06 -13.10
N TYR A 208 0.11 2.24 -12.31
CA TYR A 208 0.97 3.43 -12.39
C TYR A 208 1.59 3.53 -13.79
#